data_AF-A0A7Y5EEL1-F1
#
_entry.id   AF-A0A7Y5EEL1-F1
#
_cell.length_a   1.000
_cell.length_b   1.000
_cell.length_c   1.000
_cell.angle_alpha   90.00
_cell.angle_beta   90.00
_cell.angle_gamma   90.00
#
_symmetry.space_group_name_H-M   'P 1'
#
loop_
_entity.id
_entity.type
_entity.pdbx_description
1 polymer ?
#
loop_
_entity_poly.entity_id
_entity_poly.type
_entity_poly.pdbx_seq_one_letter_code
_entity_poly.pdbx_strand_id
1 'polypeptide(L)'
;NVVLLVDGDSLDGYSHCPLVKLTRNSMGGFNLDPHFVHPTLHLGNHETLAGIGKRLLGALQAKSKALSGRRRERADQIAEFGSSDVTLFWLLNTVNRAHPQLAHLLAHPRLNPERLYLFLADLAGGLLTFTLDTQLGDIPEYDHHDPAASLARLDEMIRVMLDNVVPNQCVVINLTQTKPSYWQGQLRDPRLAEADFYVSVHADMPGASLLELVPRAVKIGSPEDIEVVVNSAMPGVTLNHATRLPNAIPVRLDNQYFAIEPHGHVYERMMNAQTICFYAPGALTNLKLELMAVLK
;
A
#
# COMPACT_ATOMS: atom_id res chain seq x y z
N ASN A 1 -27.55 17.15 -46.01
CA ASN A 1 -28.81 16.99 -45.27
C ASN A 1 -28.54 16.13 -44.05
N VAL A 2 -28.37 16.73 -42.87
CA VAL A 2 -28.19 15.99 -41.60
C VAL A 2 -29.58 15.76 -41.01
N VAL A 3 -29.85 14.55 -40.52
CA VAL A 3 -31.11 14.17 -39.88
C VAL A 3 -30.81 13.47 -38.56
N LEU A 4 -31.73 13.57 -37.60
CA LEU A 4 -31.69 12.78 -36.37
C LEU A 4 -32.57 11.55 -36.57
N LEU A 5 -32.00 10.38 -36.30
CA LEU A 5 -32.68 9.09 -36.36
C LEU A 5 -32.70 8.50 -34.95
N VAL A 6 -33.73 7.71 -34.65
CA VAL A 6 -33.87 6.98 -33.38
C VAL A 6 -33.80 5.48 -33.61
N ASP A 7 -33.60 4.71 -32.53
CA ASP A 7 -33.65 3.26 -32.59
C ASP A 7 -34.98 2.79 -33.21
N GLY A 8 -34.88 2.06 -34.32
CA GLY A 8 -36.02 1.57 -35.11
C GLY A 8 -36.15 2.21 -36.49
N ASP A 9 -35.49 3.35 -36.73
CA ASP A 9 -35.41 3.94 -38.07
C ASP A 9 -34.41 3.15 -38.96
N SER A 10 -34.65 3.16 -40.28
CA SER A 10 -33.70 2.57 -41.23
C SER A 10 -32.45 3.44 -41.35
N LEU A 11 -31.29 2.81 -41.21
CA LEU A 11 -29.97 3.44 -41.36
C LEU A 11 -29.39 3.29 -42.77
N ASP A 12 -30.12 2.64 -43.69
CA ASP A 12 -29.66 2.34 -45.04
C ASP A 12 -29.36 3.63 -45.83
N GLY A 13 -28.17 3.68 -46.43
CA GLY A 13 -27.70 4.85 -47.18
C GLY A 13 -27.17 6.00 -46.31
N TYR A 14 -27.12 5.84 -44.99
CA TYR A 14 -26.55 6.82 -44.06
C TYR A 14 -25.24 6.35 -43.44
N SER A 15 -24.24 7.24 -43.38
CA SER A 15 -23.17 7.16 -42.38
C SER A 15 -23.68 7.82 -41.10
N HIS A 16 -23.72 7.08 -39.99
CA HIS A 16 -24.32 7.52 -38.74
C HIS A 16 -23.33 7.43 -37.57
N CYS A 17 -23.58 8.22 -36.53
CA CYS A 17 -22.84 8.20 -35.28
C CYS A 17 -23.84 8.33 -34.13
N PRO A 18 -23.77 7.46 -33.11
CA PRO A 18 -24.55 7.63 -31.88
C PRO A 18 -24.28 9.00 -31.25
N LEU A 19 -25.33 9.69 -30.79
CA LEU A 19 -25.20 11.02 -30.19
C LEU A 19 -25.59 11.02 -28.71
N VAL A 20 -26.74 10.45 -28.39
CA VAL A 20 -27.29 10.40 -27.03
C VAL A 20 -28.08 9.12 -26.85
N LYS A 21 -28.18 8.67 -25.60
CA LYS A 21 -29.06 7.58 -25.20
C LYS A 21 -30.12 8.11 -24.26
N LEU A 22 -31.38 7.77 -24.53
CA LEU A 22 -32.52 8.18 -23.72
C LEU A 22 -32.92 7.06 -22.76
N THR A 23 -33.21 7.42 -21.51
CA THR A 23 -33.74 6.53 -20.48
C THR A 23 -35.11 7.01 -20.04
N ARG A 24 -36.02 6.09 -19.72
CA ARG A 24 -37.35 6.47 -19.20
C ARG A 24 -37.21 6.96 -17.75
N ASN A 25 -37.87 8.06 -17.44
CA ASN A 25 -37.97 8.56 -16.07
C ASN A 25 -39.25 8.03 -15.39
N SER A 26 -39.30 8.15 -14.05
CA SER A 26 -40.44 7.71 -13.23
C SER A 26 -41.74 8.50 -13.48
N MET A 27 -41.65 9.64 -14.16
CA MET A 27 -42.79 10.50 -14.52
C MET A 27 -43.30 10.26 -15.95
N GLY A 28 -42.79 9.24 -16.64
CA GLY A 28 -43.20 8.88 -18.00
C GLY A 28 -42.52 9.65 -19.14
N GLY A 29 -41.60 10.56 -18.83
CA GLY A 29 -40.75 11.27 -19.80
C GLY A 29 -39.40 10.58 -20.06
N PHE A 30 -38.50 11.28 -20.75
CA PHE A 30 -37.15 10.81 -21.06
C PHE A 30 -36.07 11.68 -20.41
N ASN A 31 -35.01 11.04 -19.91
CA ASN A 31 -33.78 11.66 -19.48
C ASN A 31 -32.62 11.20 -20.38
N LEU A 32 -31.56 12.01 -20.47
CA LEU A 32 -30.30 11.56 -21.06
C LEU A 32 -29.62 10.56 -20.11
N ASP A 33 -29.09 9.47 -20.65
CA ASP A 33 -28.21 8.55 -19.92
C ASP A 33 -26.86 9.25 -19.65
N PRO A 34 -26.51 9.59 -18.39
CA PRO A 34 -25.27 10.28 -18.08
C PRO A 34 -24.02 9.39 -18.24
N HIS A 35 -24.20 8.08 -18.36
CA HIS A 35 -23.11 7.12 -18.53
C HIS A 35 -22.82 6.82 -19.99
N PHE A 36 -23.73 7.16 -20.90
CA PHE A 36 -23.52 6.98 -22.32
C PHE A 36 -22.52 8.03 -22.85
N VAL A 37 -21.40 7.56 -23.40
CA VAL A 37 -20.43 8.42 -24.09
C VAL A 37 -20.51 8.11 -25.58
N HIS A 38 -20.86 9.10 -26.37
CA HIS A 38 -20.86 8.97 -27.83
C HIS A 38 -19.42 8.80 -28.37
N PRO A 39 -19.25 8.20 -29.57
CA PRO A 39 -17.97 8.16 -30.25
C PRO A 39 -17.43 9.58 -30.42
N THR A 40 -16.30 9.86 -29.78
CA THR A 40 -15.74 11.21 -29.70
C THR A 40 -14.30 11.23 -30.18
N LEU A 41 -13.95 12.27 -30.93
CA LEU A 41 -12.59 12.50 -31.39
C LEU A 41 -11.68 13.09 -30.31
N HIS A 42 -12.27 13.72 -29.29
CA HIS A 42 -11.54 14.45 -28.25
C HIS A 42 -11.96 14.00 -26.85
N LEU A 43 -10.97 13.79 -25.99
CA LEU A 43 -11.14 13.40 -24.59
C LEU A 43 -12.02 14.39 -23.81
N GLY A 44 -11.87 15.69 -24.08
CA GLY A 44 -12.57 16.76 -23.37
C GLY A 44 -14.02 16.97 -23.77
N ASN A 45 -14.53 16.25 -24.78
CA ASN A 45 -15.91 16.43 -25.24
C ASN A 45 -16.95 15.83 -24.28
N HIS A 46 -16.54 14.92 -23.38
CA HIS A 46 -17.45 14.29 -22.42
C HIS A 46 -16.83 14.25 -21.02
N GLU A 47 -17.58 14.71 -20.01
CA GLU A 47 -17.08 14.84 -18.64
C GLU A 47 -16.70 13.49 -18.03
N THR A 48 -17.41 12.42 -18.36
CA THR A 48 -17.10 11.05 -17.89
C THR A 48 -15.65 10.66 -18.16
N LEU A 49 -15.13 10.93 -19.37
CA LEU A 49 -13.77 10.55 -19.77
C LEU A 49 -12.72 11.37 -19.01
N ALA A 50 -12.91 12.69 -18.96
CA ALA A 50 -12.04 13.57 -18.20
C ALA A 50 -12.11 13.27 -16.68
N GLY A 51 -13.28 12.87 -16.18
CA GLY A 51 -13.53 12.51 -14.80
C GLY A 51 -12.77 11.25 -14.38
N ILE A 52 -12.74 10.22 -15.23
CA ILE A 52 -11.91 9.01 -15.02
C ILE A 52 -10.45 9.42 -14.82
N GLY A 53 -9.88 10.16 -15.76
CA GLY A 53 -8.48 10.56 -15.67
C GLY A 53 -8.19 11.45 -14.45
N LYS A 54 -9.05 12.42 -14.13
CA LYS A 54 -8.86 13.30 -12.95
C LYS A 54 -8.88 12.52 -11.63
N ARG A 55 -9.82 11.58 -11.46
CA ARG A 55 -9.89 10.73 -10.27
C ARG A 55 -8.63 9.88 -10.13
N LEU A 56 -8.22 9.24 -11.22
CA LEU A 56 -7.03 8.40 -11.23
C LEU A 56 -5.75 9.21 -10.97
N LEU A 57 -5.63 10.43 -11.51
CA LEU A 57 -4.50 11.31 -11.23
C LEU A 57 -4.36 11.60 -9.73
N GLY A 58 -5.48 11.89 -9.06
CA GLY A 58 -5.52 12.06 -7.61
C GLY A 58 -5.12 10.80 -6.85
N ALA A 59 -5.61 9.64 -7.27
CA ALA A 59 -5.25 8.35 -6.68
C ALA A 59 -3.74 8.05 -6.82
N LEU A 60 -3.16 8.28 -8.00
CA LEU A 60 -1.73 8.12 -8.24
C LEU A 60 -0.89 9.07 -7.36
N GLN A 61 -1.31 10.32 -7.19
CA GLN A 61 -0.62 11.28 -6.29
C GLN A 61 -0.67 10.82 -4.84
N ALA A 62 -1.84 10.39 -4.36
CA ALA A 62 -2.01 9.89 -2.99
C ALA A 62 -1.13 8.64 -2.75
N LYS A 63 -1.11 7.69 -3.69
CA LYS A 63 -0.26 6.50 -3.62
C LYS A 63 1.22 6.85 -3.65
N SER A 64 1.67 7.70 -4.57
CA SER A 64 3.06 8.15 -4.65
C SER A 64 3.52 8.77 -3.32
N LYS A 65 2.69 9.62 -2.70
CA LYS A 65 2.99 10.24 -1.40
C LYS A 65 3.08 9.20 -0.28
N ALA A 66 2.15 8.25 -0.22
CA ALA A 66 2.15 7.18 0.78
C ALA A 66 3.40 6.29 0.67
N LEU A 67 3.76 5.89 -0.55
CA LEU A 67 4.93 5.07 -0.83
C LEU A 67 6.25 5.82 -0.58
N SER A 68 6.31 7.11 -0.93
CA SER A 68 7.49 7.96 -0.72
C SER A 68 7.69 8.32 0.75
N GLY A 69 6.61 8.49 1.53
CA GLY A 69 6.67 8.72 2.98
C GLY A 69 7.42 7.59 3.69
N ARG A 70 7.09 6.34 3.36
CA ARG A 70 7.77 5.15 3.88
C ARG A 70 9.26 5.11 3.55
N ARG A 71 9.66 5.61 2.38
CA ARG A 71 11.08 5.71 2.00
C ARG A 71 11.82 6.71 2.87
N ARG A 72 11.20 7.85 3.20
CA ARG A 72 11.82 8.90 4.02
C ARG A 72 11.93 8.52 5.49
N GLU A 73 11.01 7.72 6.01
CA GLU A 73 11.12 7.14 7.36
C GLU A 73 12.26 6.11 7.48
N ARG A 74 12.69 5.51 6.36
CA ARG A 74 13.70 4.43 6.33
C ARG A 74 15.11 4.87 5.96
N ALA A 75 15.29 5.99 5.27
CA ALA A 75 16.59 6.38 4.72
C ALA A 75 17.08 7.73 5.25
N ASP A 76 18.16 7.70 6.04
CA ASP A 76 19.01 8.88 6.25
C ASP A 76 19.80 9.14 4.95
N GLN A 77 19.26 10.06 4.15
CA GLN A 77 19.89 10.77 3.02
C GLN A 77 20.31 10.00 1.76
N ILE A 78 20.46 8.66 1.76
CA ILE A 78 20.76 7.88 0.54
C ILE A 78 19.71 6.80 0.30
N ALA A 79 19.23 6.73 -0.94
CA ALA A 79 18.16 5.83 -1.38
C ALA A 79 18.63 4.39 -1.55
N GLU A 80 18.98 3.71 -0.46
CA GLU A 80 19.31 2.29 -0.53
C GLU A 80 18.02 1.47 -0.57
N PHE A 81 17.78 0.79 -1.70
CA PHE A 81 16.76 -0.24 -1.79
C PHE A 81 17.40 -1.57 -1.41
N GLY A 82 17.04 -2.12 -0.26
CA GLY A 82 17.34 -3.51 0.09
C GLY A 82 16.56 -4.48 -0.81
N SER A 83 17.00 -5.73 -0.87
CA SER A 83 16.33 -6.80 -1.64
C SER A 83 14.87 -7.04 -1.22
N SER A 84 14.50 -6.68 0.02
CA SER A 84 13.11 -6.75 0.53
C SER A 84 12.19 -5.64 -0.01
N ASP A 85 12.74 -4.56 -0.56
CA ASP A 85 11.96 -3.38 -1.00
C ASP A 85 11.73 -3.33 -2.52
N VAL A 86 12.12 -4.38 -3.24
CA VAL A 86 12.02 -4.44 -4.71
C VAL A 86 10.58 -4.29 -5.19
N THR A 87 9.62 -4.93 -4.52
CA THR A 87 8.19 -4.79 -4.84
C THR A 87 7.70 -3.36 -4.66
N LEU A 88 8.06 -2.72 -3.53
CA LEU A 88 7.70 -1.34 -3.23
C LEU A 88 8.32 -0.37 -4.25
N PHE A 89 9.57 -0.62 -4.62
CA PHE A 89 10.27 0.13 -5.65
C PHE A 89 9.55 0.05 -7.00
N TRP A 90 9.23 -1.14 -7.48
CA TRP A 90 8.55 -1.32 -8.77
C TRP A 90 7.18 -0.67 -8.77
N LEU A 91 6.42 -0.79 -7.68
CA LEU A 91 5.13 -0.12 -7.55
C LEU A 91 5.27 1.39 -7.61
N LEU A 92 6.20 1.95 -6.82
CA LEU A 92 6.47 3.39 -6.81
C LEU A 92 6.92 3.87 -8.19
N ASN A 93 7.78 3.11 -8.88
CA ASN A 93 8.21 3.40 -10.23
C ASN A 93 7.03 3.42 -11.21
N THR A 94 6.15 2.42 -11.18
CA THR A 94 4.93 2.34 -12.01
C THR A 94 4.03 3.56 -11.77
N VAL A 95 3.75 3.89 -10.51
CA VAL A 95 2.92 5.05 -10.13
C VAL A 95 3.55 6.37 -10.58
N ASN A 96 4.84 6.56 -10.31
CA ASN A 96 5.56 7.80 -10.64
C ASN A 96 5.70 8.00 -12.15
N ARG A 97 5.86 6.92 -12.94
CA ARG A 97 5.89 6.98 -14.41
C ARG A 97 4.52 7.30 -15.00
N ALA A 98 3.46 6.75 -14.41
CA ALA A 98 2.09 6.94 -14.88
C ALA A 98 1.58 8.38 -14.66
N HIS A 99 1.94 9.01 -13.54
CA HIS A 99 1.47 10.35 -13.18
C HIS A 99 1.71 11.45 -14.24
N PRO A 100 2.93 11.71 -14.73
CA PRO A 100 3.17 12.77 -15.71
C PRO A 100 2.50 12.49 -17.06
N GLN A 101 2.38 11.21 -17.45
CA GLN A 101 1.71 10.84 -18.69
C GLN A 101 0.20 11.15 -18.62
N LEU A 102 -0.46 10.75 -17.53
CA LEU A 102 -1.87 11.07 -17.32
C LEU A 102 -2.12 12.58 -17.18
N ALA A 103 -1.23 13.28 -16.47
CA ALA A 103 -1.30 14.74 -16.35
C ALA A 103 -1.22 15.42 -17.72
N HIS A 104 -0.32 14.94 -18.61
CA HIS A 104 -0.22 15.44 -19.96
C HIS A 104 -1.50 15.18 -20.77
N LEU A 105 -2.07 13.97 -20.72
CA LEU A 105 -3.32 13.64 -21.41
C LEU A 105 -4.47 14.57 -20.98
N LEU A 106 -4.59 14.82 -19.67
CA LEU A 106 -5.63 15.70 -19.11
C LEU A 106 -5.42 17.18 -19.46
N ALA A 107 -4.17 17.63 -19.59
CA ALA A 107 -3.85 18.99 -20.03
C ALA A 107 -4.14 19.23 -21.52
N HIS A 108 -4.28 18.16 -22.32
CA HIS A 108 -4.53 18.23 -23.76
C HIS A 108 -5.86 17.58 -24.12
N PRO A 109 -7.01 18.20 -23.78
CA PRO A 109 -8.34 17.61 -23.96
C PRO A 109 -8.73 17.34 -25.43
N ARG A 110 -7.96 17.87 -26.40
CA ARG A 110 -8.14 17.61 -27.84
C ARG A 110 -7.48 16.31 -28.33
N LEU A 111 -6.91 15.50 -27.45
CA LEU A 111 -6.37 14.19 -27.81
C LEU A 111 -7.49 13.15 -27.97
N ASN A 112 -7.24 12.14 -28.81
CA ASN A 112 -8.17 11.03 -29.03
C ASN A 112 -8.35 10.19 -27.74
N PRO A 113 -9.58 9.81 -27.36
CA PRO A 113 -9.84 8.95 -26.20
C PRO A 113 -9.10 7.60 -26.22
N GLU A 114 -8.78 7.05 -27.39
CA GLU A 114 -7.93 5.85 -27.53
C GLU A 114 -6.60 6.00 -26.78
N ARG A 115 -6.01 7.22 -26.75
CA ARG A 115 -4.77 7.47 -26.01
C ARG A 115 -4.94 7.29 -24.51
N LEU A 116 -6.11 7.64 -23.96
CA LEU A 116 -6.41 7.37 -22.56
C LEU A 116 -6.57 5.87 -22.33
N TYR A 117 -7.23 5.16 -23.26
CA TYR A 117 -7.34 3.70 -23.18
C TYR A 117 -5.97 3.02 -23.15
N LEU A 118 -5.08 3.34 -24.11
CA LEU A 118 -3.75 2.74 -24.18
C LEU A 118 -2.94 3.02 -22.90
N PHE A 119 -3.04 4.22 -22.36
CA PHE A 119 -2.42 4.58 -21.08
C PHE A 119 -2.98 3.74 -19.92
N LEU A 120 -4.31 3.61 -19.81
CA LEU A 120 -4.93 2.84 -18.74
C LEU A 120 -4.60 1.34 -18.86
N ALA A 121 -4.58 0.78 -20.08
CA ALA A 121 -4.22 -0.60 -20.33
C ALA A 121 -2.74 -0.87 -19.96
N ASP A 122 -1.81 0.02 -20.31
CA ASP A 122 -0.39 -0.08 -19.92
C ASP A 122 -0.22 -0.02 -18.40
N LEU A 123 -0.93 0.92 -17.74
CA LEU A 123 -0.91 1.02 -16.28
C LEU A 123 -1.50 -0.23 -15.61
N ALA A 124 -2.61 -0.76 -16.12
CA ALA A 124 -3.21 -2.00 -15.63
C ALA A 124 -2.23 -3.17 -15.79
N GLY A 125 -1.58 -3.30 -16.96
CA GLY A 125 -0.54 -4.30 -17.21
C GLY A 125 0.62 -4.23 -16.22
N GLY A 126 1.09 -3.03 -15.90
CA GLY A 126 2.11 -2.82 -14.87
C GLY A 126 1.64 -3.23 -13.47
N LEU A 127 0.38 -2.94 -13.12
CA LEU A 127 -0.19 -3.26 -11.81
C LEU A 127 -0.55 -4.75 -11.64
N LEU A 128 -0.83 -5.46 -12.73
CA LEU A 128 -1.09 -6.90 -12.72
C LEU A 128 0.08 -7.71 -12.13
N THR A 129 1.31 -7.17 -12.16
CA THR A 129 2.48 -7.82 -11.56
C THR A 129 2.41 -7.95 -10.03
N PHE A 130 1.47 -7.27 -9.39
CA PHE A 130 1.32 -7.22 -7.94
C PHE A 130 0.03 -7.86 -7.41
N THR A 131 -0.82 -8.41 -8.27
CA THR A 131 -2.06 -9.09 -7.90
C THR A 131 -2.05 -10.53 -8.39
N LEU A 132 -2.77 -11.41 -7.70
CA LEU A 132 -2.98 -12.81 -8.08
C LEU A 132 -4.39 -13.07 -8.62
N ASP A 133 -5.32 -12.14 -8.36
CA ASP A 133 -6.75 -12.33 -8.64
C ASP A 133 -7.15 -11.90 -10.06
N THR A 134 -6.24 -11.26 -10.79
CA THR A 134 -6.53 -10.66 -12.10
C THR A 134 -5.45 -11.06 -13.10
N GLN A 135 -5.85 -11.31 -14.34
CA GLN A 135 -4.99 -11.80 -15.42
C GLN A 135 -4.97 -10.83 -16.60
N LEU A 136 -4.00 -11.01 -17.51
CA LEU A 136 -3.86 -10.17 -18.70
C LEU A 136 -5.11 -10.20 -19.60
N GLY A 137 -5.83 -11.33 -19.65
CA GLY A 137 -7.07 -11.47 -20.42
C GLY A 137 -8.25 -10.67 -19.88
N ASP A 138 -8.16 -10.13 -18.66
CA ASP A 138 -9.24 -9.33 -18.05
C ASP A 138 -9.24 -7.87 -18.52
N ILE A 139 -8.16 -7.43 -19.17
CA ILE A 139 -8.05 -6.09 -19.77
C ILE A 139 -9.07 -6.00 -20.93
N PRO A 140 -10.09 -5.15 -20.83
CA PRO A 140 -11.12 -5.06 -21.86
C PRO A 140 -10.55 -4.46 -23.15
N GLU A 141 -11.04 -4.91 -24.31
CA GLU A 141 -10.70 -4.30 -25.59
C GLU A 141 -11.33 -2.91 -25.74
N TYR A 142 -10.70 -2.05 -26.53
CA TYR A 142 -11.23 -0.73 -26.85
C TYR A 142 -12.27 -0.81 -27.97
N ASP A 143 -13.48 -0.35 -27.68
CA ASP A 143 -14.51 -0.09 -28.68
C ASP A 143 -14.72 1.43 -28.81
N HIS A 144 -14.50 1.98 -30.00
CA HIS A 144 -14.72 3.40 -30.25
C HIS A 144 -16.22 3.75 -30.39
N HIS A 145 -17.08 2.76 -30.66
CA HIS A 145 -18.53 2.95 -30.71
C HIS A 145 -19.14 3.12 -29.30
N ASP A 146 -18.52 2.52 -28.28
CA ASP A 146 -18.81 2.72 -26.86
C ASP A 146 -17.51 2.93 -26.05
N PRO A 147 -16.89 4.12 -26.15
CA PRO A 147 -15.59 4.37 -25.53
C PRO A 147 -15.67 4.39 -23.99
N ALA A 148 -16.86 4.51 -23.40
CA ALA A 148 -17.00 4.61 -21.94
C ALA A 148 -16.74 3.27 -21.26
N ALA A 149 -17.25 2.18 -21.83
CA ALA A 149 -17.31 0.87 -21.17
C ALA A 149 -15.93 0.33 -20.79
N SER A 150 -15.00 0.28 -21.75
CA SER A 150 -13.64 -0.22 -21.52
C SER A 150 -12.84 0.68 -20.58
N LEU A 151 -12.97 2.00 -20.72
CA LEU A 151 -12.31 2.99 -19.86
C LEU A 151 -12.81 2.94 -18.41
N ALA A 152 -14.12 2.79 -18.20
CA ALA A 152 -14.71 2.67 -16.87
C ALA A 152 -14.30 1.38 -16.16
N ARG A 153 -14.27 0.26 -16.90
CA ARG A 153 -13.79 -1.03 -16.37
C ARG A 153 -12.31 -0.97 -16.00
N LEU A 154 -11.47 -0.38 -16.86
CA LEU A 154 -10.05 -0.18 -16.55
C LEU A 154 -9.85 0.73 -15.31
N ASP A 155 -10.61 1.83 -15.23
CA ASP A 155 -10.58 2.75 -14.09
C ASP A 155 -10.90 2.02 -12.77
N GLU A 156 -11.91 1.15 -12.76
CA GLU A 156 -12.24 0.31 -11.61
C GLU A 156 -11.13 -0.69 -11.27
N MET A 157 -10.68 -1.48 -12.25
CA MET A 157 -9.61 -2.48 -12.06
C MET A 157 -8.34 -1.84 -11.49
N ILE A 158 -7.91 -0.70 -12.05
CA ILE A 158 -6.72 0.03 -11.61
C ILE A 158 -6.88 0.53 -10.17
N ARG A 159 -8.04 1.07 -9.80
CA ARG A 159 -8.28 1.52 -8.42
C ARG A 159 -8.18 0.37 -7.43
N VAL A 160 -8.84 -0.75 -7.71
CA VAL A 160 -8.79 -1.95 -6.85
C VAL A 160 -7.35 -2.43 -6.69
N MET A 161 -6.60 -2.54 -7.79
CA MET A 161 -5.19 -2.92 -7.72
C MET A 161 -4.36 -1.89 -6.92
N LEU A 162 -4.50 -0.59 -7.18
CA LEU A 162 -3.76 0.43 -6.42
C LEU A 162 -4.04 0.36 -4.92
N ASP A 163 -5.25 -0.02 -4.51
CA ASP A 163 -5.62 -0.19 -3.10
C ASP A 163 -5.10 -1.48 -2.48
N ASN A 164 -5.12 -2.59 -3.19
CA ASN A 164 -4.71 -3.90 -2.67
C ASN A 164 -3.19 -4.14 -2.69
N VAL A 165 -2.45 -3.45 -3.56
CA VAL A 165 -1.04 -3.74 -3.85
C VAL A 165 -0.06 -3.32 -2.75
N VAL A 166 -0.54 -2.73 -1.66
CA VAL A 166 0.30 -2.39 -0.51
C VAL A 166 -0.15 -3.16 0.73
N PRO A 167 0.38 -4.37 0.97
CA PRO A 167 0.25 -5.00 2.28
C PRO A 167 0.94 -4.10 3.30
N ASN A 168 0.15 -3.46 4.15
CA ASN A 168 0.60 -2.70 5.31
C ASN A 168 0.99 -3.69 6.44
N GLN A 169 1.71 -4.75 6.09
CA GLN A 169 1.90 -5.90 6.97
C GLN A 169 2.97 -5.67 8.02
N CYS A 170 3.76 -4.58 7.99
CA CYS A 170 4.76 -4.31 9.01
C CYS A 170 4.63 -2.87 9.52
N VAL A 171 4.33 -2.73 10.82
CA VAL A 171 4.28 -1.45 11.54
C VAL A 171 5.55 -1.31 12.37
N VAL A 172 6.30 -0.22 12.17
CA VAL A 172 7.45 0.11 13.01
C VAL A 172 6.95 0.87 14.24
N ILE A 173 7.32 0.40 15.43
CA ILE A 173 6.96 1.00 16.70
C ILE A 173 8.19 1.75 17.24
N ASN A 174 8.07 3.06 17.33
CA ASN A 174 9.15 3.90 17.84
C ASN A 174 9.43 3.58 19.31
N LEU A 175 10.70 3.25 19.59
CA LEU A 175 11.20 3.04 20.94
C LEU A 175 11.89 4.32 21.42
N THR A 176 11.48 4.82 22.58
CA THR A 176 12.14 5.95 23.26
C THR A 176 12.89 5.45 24.49
N GLN A 177 14.14 5.89 24.65
CA GLN A 177 14.90 5.56 25.85
C GLN A 177 14.42 6.45 27.00
N THR A 178 13.80 5.86 28.01
CA THR A 178 13.21 6.63 29.13
C THR A 178 14.16 6.76 30.32
N LYS A 179 15.02 5.77 30.54
CA LYS A 179 16.08 5.73 31.56
C LYS A 179 17.27 4.94 31.00
N PRO A 180 18.49 5.04 31.59
CA PRO A 180 19.62 4.21 31.18
C PRO A 180 19.23 2.72 31.19
N SER A 181 19.50 2.00 30.10
CA SER A 181 19.13 0.60 29.92
C SER A 181 17.63 0.29 29.72
N TYR A 182 16.76 1.30 29.63
CA TYR A 182 15.31 1.11 29.43
C TYR A 182 14.79 1.83 28.19
N TRP A 183 14.12 1.08 27.31
CA TRP A 183 13.45 1.58 26.11
C TRP A 183 11.96 1.26 26.15
N GLN A 184 11.12 2.17 25.69
CA GLN A 184 9.66 2.03 25.76
C GLN A 184 9.01 2.31 24.40
N GLY A 185 8.05 1.48 24.02
CA GLY A 185 7.22 1.64 22.84
C GLY A 185 5.74 1.66 23.19
N GLN A 186 4.95 2.44 22.43
CA GLN A 186 3.50 2.55 22.61
C GLN A 186 2.77 1.64 21.62
N LEU A 187 1.86 0.79 22.11
CA LEU A 187 1.08 -0.18 21.34
C LEU A 187 -0.40 0.26 21.23
N ARG A 188 -0.63 1.51 20.83
CA ARG A 188 -1.99 2.11 20.82
C ARG A 188 -2.82 1.78 19.58
N ASP A 189 -2.19 1.28 18.53
CA ASP A 189 -2.87 0.94 17.28
C ASP A 189 -3.70 -0.35 17.47
N PRO A 190 -5.03 -0.31 17.30
CA PRO A 190 -5.89 -1.48 17.51
C PRO A 190 -5.51 -2.68 16.65
N ARG A 191 -4.85 -2.47 15.50
CA ARG A 191 -4.40 -3.55 14.60
C ARG A 191 -3.29 -4.40 15.20
N LEU A 192 -2.62 -3.91 16.25
CA LEU A 192 -1.54 -4.62 16.92
C LEU A 192 -2.02 -5.77 17.80
N ALA A 193 -3.32 -5.85 18.09
CA ALA A 193 -3.88 -6.87 18.98
C ALA A 193 -3.62 -8.31 18.51
N GLU A 194 -3.59 -8.54 17.19
CA GLU A 194 -3.35 -9.86 16.59
C GLU A 194 -1.97 -9.98 15.91
N ALA A 195 -1.16 -8.92 15.97
CA ALA A 195 0.11 -8.85 15.27
C ALA A 195 1.21 -9.70 15.92
N ASP A 196 2.12 -10.20 15.09
CA ASP A 196 3.34 -10.87 15.56
C ASP A 196 4.47 -9.85 15.71
N PHE A 197 5.10 -9.78 16.88
CA PHE A 197 6.12 -8.76 17.16
C PHE A 197 7.54 -9.31 16.96
N TYR A 198 8.40 -8.47 16.39
CA TYR A 198 9.80 -8.76 16.13
C TYR A 198 10.66 -7.58 16.56
N VAL A 199 11.79 -7.86 17.17
CA VAL A 199 12.80 -6.85 17.52
C VAL A 199 14.05 -7.08 16.70
N SER A 200 14.51 -6.02 16.05
CA SER A 200 15.82 -5.95 15.43
C SER A 200 16.82 -5.39 16.45
N VAL A 201 17.94 -6.09 16.63
CA VAL A 201 18.98 -5.75 17.60
C VAL A 201 20.32 -5.59 16.88
N HIS A 202 20.97 -4.46 17.15
CA HIS A 202 22.34 -4.18 16.72
C HIS A 202 23.14 -3.63 17.88
N ALA A 203 24.38 -4.08 18.04
CA ALA A 203 25.34 -3.61 19.04
C ALA A 203 26.76 -3.87 18.53
N ASP A 204 27.75 -3.22 19.14
CA ASP A 204 29.17 -3.35 18.75
C ASP A 204 29.78 -4.68 19.23
N MET A 205 29.25 -5.80 18.74
CA MET A 205 29.73 -7.13 19.06
C MET A 205 29.39 -8.14 17.95
N PRO A 206 30.06 -9.31 17.91
CA PRO A 206 29.77 -10.33 16.91
C PRO A 206 28.31 -10.82 16.96
N GLY A 207 27.69 -11.02 15.80
CA GLY A 207 26.30 -11.49 15.70
C GLY A 207 26.04 -12.79 16.48
N ALA A 208 26.97 -13.74 16.46
CA ALA A 208 26.87 -14.98 17.24
C ALA A 208 26.74 -14.72 18.75
N SER A 209 27.46 -13.72 19.28
CA SER A 209 27.35 -13.32 20.69
C SER A 209 26.00 -12.67 20.98
N LEU A 210 25.44 -11.89 20.05
CA LEU A 210 24.09 -11.34 20.18
C LEU A 210 23.02 -12.43 20.23
N LEU A 211 23.14 -13.46 19.38
CA LEU A 211 22.20 -14.58 19.34
C LEU A 211 22.12 -15.32 20.68
N GLU A 212 23.24 -15.46 21.38
CA GLU A 212 23.28 -16.10 22.70
C GLU A 212 22.89 -15.16 23.84
N LEU A 213 23.33 -13.90 23.78
CA LEU A 213 23.19 -12.96 24.88
C LEU A 213 21.79 -12.36 24.95
N VAL A 214 21.20 -11.97 23.82
CA VAL A 214 19.95 -11.21 23.77
C VAL A 214 18.77 -11.97 24.42
N PRO A 215 18.47 -13.24 24.06
CA PRO A 215 17.36 -13.98 24.68
C PRO A 215 17.48 -14.12 26.20
N ARG A 216 18.70 -14.13 26.73
CA ARG A 216 18.99 -14.33 28.14
C ARG A 216 19.00 -13.02 28.92
N ALA A 217 19.58 -11.98 28.34
CA ALA A 217 19.95 -10.74 29.02
C ALA A 217 18.93 -9.62 28.82
N VAL A 218 18.30 -9.54 27.64
CA VAL A 218 17.25 -8.56 27.37
C VAL A 218 15.95 -9.05 28.02
N LYS A 219 15.26 -8.16 28.72
CA LYS A 219 13.97 -8.45 29.36
C LYS A 219 12.90 -7.56 28.76
N ILE A 220 11.72 -8.14 28.54
CA ILE A 220 10.56 -7.46 28.00
C ILE A 220 9.40 -7.62 28.96
N GLY A 221 8.63 -6.55 29.13
CA GLY A 221 7.41 -6.56 29.93
C GLY A 221 6.65 -5.24 29.86
N SER A 222 5.63 -5.12 30.69
CA SER A 222 4.92 -3.86 30.92
C SER A 222 5.80 -2.87 31.71
N PRO A 223 5.50 -1.56 31.69
CA PRO A 223 6.20 -0.59 32.53
C PRO A 223 6.16 -0.90 34.03
N GLU A 224 5.08 -1.54 34.49
CA GLU A 224 4.86 -1.88 35.91
C GLU A 224 5.64 -3.13 36.31
N ASP A 225 5.74 -4.11 35.41
CA ASP A 225 6.37 -5.40 35.72
C ASP A 225 7.88 -5.40 35.44
N ILE A 226 8.39 -4.59 34.51
CA ILE A 226 9.77 -4.71 34.02
C ILE A 226 10.82 -4.52 35.12
N GLU A 227 10.61 -3.58 36.06
CA GLU A 227 11.53 -3.38 37.18
C GLU A 227 11.53 -4.59 38.13
N VAL A 228 10.37 -5.20 38.38
CA VAL A 228 10.24 -6.41 39.20
C VAL A 228 10.91 -7.61 38.51
N VAL A 229 10.70 -7.77 37.21
CA VAL A 229 11.30 -8.83 36.38
C VAL A 229 12.82 -8.75 36.44
N VAL A 230 13.39 -7.55 36.30
CA VAL A 230 14.83 -7.31 36.35
C VAL A 230 15.39 -7.55 37.75
N ASN A 231 14.78 -6.98 38.79
CA ASN A 231 15.30 -7.06 40.16
C ASN A 231 15.16 -8.46 40.77
N SER A 232 14.14 -9.22 40.37
CA SER A 232 13.87 -10.57 40.90
C SER A 232 14.44 -11.68 40.02
N ALA A 233 15.19 -11.33 38.96
CA ALA A 233 15.71 -12.27 37.96
C ALA A 233 14.64 -13.21 37.38
N MET A 234 13.38 -12.74 37.33
CA MET A 234 12.27 -13.51 36.77
C MET A 234 12.35 -13.53 35.24
N PRO A 235 11.82 -14.58 34.59
CA PRO A 235 11.66 -14.57 33.14
C PRO A 235 10.65 -13.47 32.73
N GLY A 236 11.05 -12.60 31.81
CA GLY A 236 10.13 -11.69 31.11
C GLY A 236 9.46 -12.38 29.93
N VAL A 237 8.93 -11.60 28.99
CA VAL A 237 8.46 -12.16 27.71
C VAL A 237 9.63 -12.79 26.95
N THR A 238 9.42 -14.00 26.44
CA THR A 238 10.44 -14.76 25.73
C THR A 238 10.80 -14.10 24.41
N LEU A 239 12.11 -14.06 24.13
CA LEU A 239 12.68 -13.69 22.84
C LEU A 239 13.31 -14.91 22.17
N ASN A 240 12.87 -15.21 20.95
CA ASN A 240 13.39 -16.34 20.18
C ASN A 240 14.09 -15.81 18.92
N HIS A 241 15.29 -16.31 18.61
CA HIS A 241 15.97 -15.93 17.36
C HIS A 241 15.11 -16.30 16.15
N ALA A 242 14.83 -15.31 15.30
CA ALA A 242 14.00 -15.48 14.11
C ALA A 242 14.86 -16.03 12.96
N THR A 243 14.91 -17.36 12.81
CA THR A 243 15.65 -18.02 11.72
C THR A 243 15.06 -17.73 10.33
N ARG A 244 13.76 -17.42 10.27
CA ARG A 244 13.08 -16.97 9.06
C ARG A 244 12.20 -15.77 9.39
N LEU A 245 12.53 -14.63 8.79
CA LEU A 245 11.72 -13.42 8.92
C LEU A 245 10.58 -13.43 7.91
N PRO A 246 9.39 -12.92 8.30
CA PRO A 246 8.35 -12.59 7.33
C PRO A 246 8.87 -11.61 6.27
N ASN A 247 8.45 -11.78 5.02
CA ASN A 247 8.85 -10.90 3.92
C ASN A 247 8.51 -9.42 4.15
N ALA A 248 7.56 -9.13 5.05
CA ALA A 248 7.16 -7.79 5.42
C ALA A 248 8.24 -7.03 6.22
N ILE A 249 9.17 -7.75 6.88
CA ILE A 249 10.24 -7.14 7.69
C ILE A 249 11.49 -6.90 6.81
N PRO A 250 12.01 -5.67 6.76
CA PRO A 250 13.23 -5.38 6.03
C PRO A 250 14.45 -5.97 6.75
N VAL A 251 15.30 -6.67 6.01
CA VAL A 251 16.52 -7.31 6.53
C VAL A 251 17.70 -6.36 6.41
N ARG A 252 18.38 -6.10 7.53
CA ARG A 252 19.65 -5.36 7.62
C ARG A 252 20.76 -6.35 7.94
N LEU A 253 21.84 -6.32 7.16
CA LEU A 253 22.92 -7.32 7.23
C LEU A 253 23.62 -7.36 8.60
N ASP A 254 23.73 -6.23 9.28
CA ASP A 254 24.44 -6.11 10.56
C ASP A 254 23.52 -6.28 11.79
N ASN A 255 22.26 -6.65 11.59
CA ASN A 255 21.27 -6.79 12.66
C ASN A 255 20.90 -8.25 12.87
N GLN A 256 20.64 -8.60 14.14
CA GLN A 256 20.05 -9.88 14.51
C GLN A 256 18.58 -9.67 14.89
N TYR A 257 17.73 -10.63 14.54
CA TYR A 257 16.29 -10.48 14.69
C TYR A 257 15.72 -11.52 15.63
N PHE A 258 14.81 -11.07 16.50
CA PHE A 258 14.18 -11.93 17.51
C PHE A 258 12.67 -11.75 17.47
N ALA A 259 11.94 -12.86 17.42
CA ALA A 259 10.49 -12.89 17.58
C ALA A 259 10.14 -12.82 19.06
N ILE A 260 9.15 -12.01 19.39
CA ILE A 260 8.55 -11.95 20.73
C ILE A 260 7.46 -13.02 20.79
N GLU A 261 7.54 -13.89 21.79
CA GLU A 261 6.55 -14.97 21.94
C GLU A 261 5.18 -14.40 22.38
N PRO A 262 4.08 -14.64 21.63
CA PRO A 262 2.81 -13.96 21.86
C PRO A 262 1.94 -14.61 22.95
N HIS A 263 2.57 -15.22 23.95
CA HIS A 263 1.89 -15.95 25.01
C HIS A 263 2.55 -15.71 26.36
N GLY A 264 1.79 -15.95 27.43
CA GLY A 264 2.26 -15.85 28.81
C GLY A 264 1.79 -14.58 29.49
N HIS A 265 1.69 -14.65 30.82
CA HIS A 265 1.06 -13.62 31.63
C HIS A 265 1.74 -12.23 31.54
N VAL A 266 3.07 -12.18 31.36
CA VAL A 266 3.80 -10.92 31.17
C VAL A 266 3.47 -10.28 29.80
N TYR A 267 3.29 -11.10 28.76
CA TYR A 267 2.90 -10.63 27.43
C TYR A 267 1.46 -10.08 27.44
N GLU A 268 0.53 -10.80 28.07
CA GLU A 268 -0.86 -10.34 28.21
C GLU A 268 -0.96 -9.00 28.95
N ARG A 269 -0.22 -8.84 30.05
CA ARG A 269 -0.14 -7.55 30.77
C ARG A 269 0.44 -6.42 29.92
N MET A 270 1.49 -6.71 29.16
CA MET A 270 2.10 -5.75 28.24
C MET A 270 1.09 -5.27 27.17
N MET A 271 0.33 -6.21 26.57
CA MET A 271 -0.71 -5.90 25.59
C MET A 271 -1.86 -5.10 26.22
N ASN A 272 -2.31 -5.47 27.42
CA ASN A 272 -3.34 -4.74 28.17
C ASN A 272 -2.91 -3.32 28.55
N ALA A 273 -1.64 -3.14 28.94
CA ALA A 273 -1.06 -1.82 29.22
C ALA A 273 -0.81 -0.98 27.95
N GLN A 274 -1.03 -1.55 26.76
CA GLN A 274 -0.75 -0.94 25.46
C GLN A 274 0.65 -0.35 25.35
N THR A 275 1.61 -0.96 26.04
CA THR A 275 2.94 -0.40 26.23
C THR A 275 3.94 -1.52 26.45
N ILE A 276 5.02 -1.49 25.69
CA ILE A 276 6.13 -2.44 25.79
C ILE A 276 7.38 -1.74 26.33
N CYS A 277 8.02 -2.36 27.31
CA CYS A 277 9.30 -1.92 27.86
C CYS A 277 10.37 -2.98 27.63
N PHE A 278 11.52 -2.54 27.15
CA PHE A 278 12.74 -3.33 27.03
C PHE A 278 13.72 -2.87 28.11
N TYR A 279 14.26 -3.82 28.86
CA TYR A 279 15.49 -3.65 29.61
C TYR A 279 16.62 -4.37 28.88
N ALA A 280 17.73 -3.68 28.66
CA ALA A 280 18.92 -4.29 28.08
C ALA A 280 20.17 -3.88 28.86
N PRO A 281 20.99 -4.83 29.34
CA PRO A 281 22.12 -4.52 30.20
C PRO A 281 23.24 -3.81 29.44
N GLY A 282 24.03 -3.01 30.16
CA GLY A 282 25.13 -2.21 29.60
C GLY A 282 26.27 -2.99 28.93
N ALA A 283 26.28 -4.32 29.02
CA ALA A 283 27.19 -5.17 28.24
C ALA A 283 26.95 -5.06 26.72
N LEU A 284 25.76 -4.63 26.30
CA LEU A 284 25.42 -4.34 24.91
C LEU A 284 25.83 -2.89 24.56
N THR A 285 27.09 -2.70 24.15
CA THR A 285 27.62 -1.38 23.79
C THR A 285 27.04 -0.87 22.47
N ASN A 286 26.71 0.43 22.40
CA ASN A 286 26.08 1.07 21.23
C ASN A 286 24.80 0.37 20.74
N LEU A 287 24.02 -0.16 21.68
CA LEU A 287 22.78 -0.87 21.40
C LEU A 287 21.76 0.01 20.64
N LYS A 288 21.28 -0.51 19.51
CA LYS A 288 20.13 -0.01 18.76
C LYS A 288 19.05 -1.09 18.72
N LEU A 289 17.84 -0.70 19.12
CA LEU A 289 16.65 -1.53 19.10
C LEU A 289 15.61 -0.92 18.15
N GLU A 290 15.05 -1.73 17.27
CA GLU A 290 13.87 -1.38 16.47
C GLU A 290 12.80 -2.44 16.69
N LEU A 291 11.60 -2.00 17.08
CA LEU A 291 10.44 -2.88 17.25
C LEU A 291 9.55 -2.81 16.01
N MET A 292 9.16 -3.97 15.51
CA MET A 292 8.29 -4.14 14.36
C MET A 292 7.14 -5.07 14.73
N ALA A 293 5.95 -4.79 14.22
CA ALA A 293 4.78 -5.63 14.35
C ALA A 293 4.31 -6.05 12.97
N VAL A 294 4.22 -7.35 12.74
CA VAL A 294 3.70 -7.92 11.51
C VAL A 294 2.21 -8.16 11.67
N LEU A 295 1.39 -7.40 10.93
CA LEU A 295 -0.06 -7.53 10.96
C LEU A 295 -0.48 -8.83 10.27
N LYS A 296 -1.44 -9.53 10.85
CA LYS A 296 -2.06 -10.72 10.28
C LYS A 296 -3.14 -10.35 9.26
#